data_AF-A0A0Q1D3S0-F1
#
_entry.id   AF-A0A0Q1D3S0-F1
#
_cell.length_a   1.000
_cell.length_b   1.000
_cell.length_c   1.000
_cell.angle_alpha   90.00
_cell.angle_beta   90.00
_cell.angle_gamma   90.00
#
_symmetry.space_group_name_H-M   'P 1'
#
loop_
_entity.id
_entity.type
_entity.pdbx_description
1 polymer ?
#
loop_
_entity_poly.entity_id
_entity_poly.type
_entity_poly.pdbx_seq_one_letter_code
_entity_poly.pdbx_strand_id
1 'polypeptide(L)'
;MRELFEYAMIRIVPRVERGEFVNVGVMLYCQRSRYLDLRCRLDEGRLGVLDPYLDPAVVVAHLAAFRAVCCGGEQAGPAGRLTAGERFRWLTAPRSTVVQTSPVHTGLTGDPAAELDRLVALLVDPPGPPVPSLDLDLDPDPDPATP
;
A
#
# COMPACT_ATOMS: atom_id res chain seq x y z
N MET A 1 -21.90 4.72 13.33
CA MET A 1 -21.09 5.93 13.62
C MET A 1 -19.74 5.76 12.95
N ARG A 2 -19.31 6.70 12.11
CA ARG A 2 -18.02 6.61 11.41
C ARG A 2 -16.86 6.99 12.34
N GLU A 3 -15.70 6.39 12.15
CA GLU A 3 -14.46 6.69 12.88
C GLU A 3 -13.29 7.00 11.96
N LEU A 4 -12.30 7.71 12.51
CA LEU A 4 -11.04 8.01 11.84
C LEU A 4 -10.22 6.74 11.71
N PHE A 5 -9.71 6.52 10.50
CA PHE A 5 -8.69 5.51 10.23
C PHE A 5 -7.47 6.14 9.57
N GLU A 6 -6.33 5.50 9.79
CA GLU A 6 -5.06 5.75 9.11
C GLU A 6 -4.75 4.53 8.23
N TYR A 7 -4.19 4.74 7.04
CA TYR A 7 -3.76 3.63 6.18
C TYR A 7 -2.46 3.95 5.45
N ALA A 8 -1.73 2.90 5.08
CA ALA A 8 -0.57 2.98 4.22
C ALA A 8 -0.57 1.80 3.24
N MET A 9 -0.12 2.03 2.01
CA MET A 9 0.12 0.96 1.06
C MET A 9 1.42 0.25 1.42
N ILE A 10 1.43 -1.06 1.23
CA ILE A 10 2.62 -1.90 1.31
C ILE A 10 3.18 -2.00 -0.11
N ARG A 11 4.46 -1.69 -0.26
CA ARG A 11 5.16 -1.62 -1.55
C ARG A 11 6.30 -2.62 -1.56
N ILE A 12 6.45 -3.31 -2.68
CA ILE A 12 7.69 -4.03 -3.00
C ILE A 12 8.51 -3.15 -3.92
N VAL A 13 9.74 -2.89 -3.52
CA VAL A 13 10.77 -2.17 -4.26
C VAL A 13 11.86 -3.18 -4.62
N PRO A 14 11.78 -3.84 -5.80
CA PRO A 14 12.71 -4.92 -6.15
C PRO A 14 14.18 -4.49 -6.09
N ARG A 15 14.45 -3.25 -6.54
CA ARG A 15 15.77 -2.59 -6.50
C ARG A 15 15.64 -1.26 -5.78
N VAL A 16 16.07 -1.22 -4.52
CA VAL A 16 15.91 -0.06 -3.63
C VAL A 16 16.58 1.19 -4.23
N GLU A 17 17.72 1.01 -4.90
CA GLU A 17 18.49 2.04 -5.59
C GLU A 17 17.78 2.66 -6.80
N ARG A 18 16.84 1.94 -7.42
CA ARG A 18 16.04 2.44 -8.56
C ARG A 18 14.74 3.09 -8.10
N GLY A 19 14.22 2.69 -6.94
CA GLY A 19 13.00 3.26 -6.37
C GLY A 19 11.72 2.91 -7.13
N GLU A 20 11.77 1.98 -8.09
CA GLU A 20 10.58 1.43 -8.75
C GLU A 20 9.85 0.47 -7.82
N PHE A 21 8.52 0.52 -7.84
CA PHE A 21 7.73 -0.26 -6.90
C PHE A 21 6.40 -0.76 -7.46
N VAL A 22 5.90 -1.82 -6.83
CA VAL A 22 4.53 -2.31 -7.00
C VAL A 22 3.82 -2.24 -5.65
N ASN A 23 2.62 -1.67 -5.62
CA ASN A 23 1.73 -1.80 -4.46
C ASN A 23 1.28 -3.26 -4.38
N VAL A 24 1.52 -3.90 -3.24
CA VAL A 24 1.15 -5.32 -2.99
C VAL A 24 0.20 -5.48 -1.83
N GLY A 25 -0.19 -4.41 -1.16
CA GLY A 25 -1.08 -4.51 -0.02
C GLY A 25 -1.45 -3.17 0.58
N VAL A 26 -2.34 -3.23 1.56
CA VAL A 26 -2.75 -2.08 2.38
C VAL A 26 -2.75 -2.52 3.84
N MET A 27 -2.30 -1.63 4.71
CA MET A 27 -2.43 -1.73 6.16
C MET A 27 -3.34 -0.61 6.65
N LEU A 28 -4.31 -0.93 7.50
CA LEU A 28 -5.29 0.01 8.03
C LEU A 28 -5.32 -0.07 9.56
N TYR A 29 -5.37 1.10 10.20
CA TYR A 29 -5.43 1.25 11.64
C TYR A 29 -6.59 2.19 12.06
N CYS A 30 -7.40 1.74 13.00
CA CYS A 30 -8.39 2.56 13.69
C CYS A 30 -8.11 2.56 15.20
N GLN A 31 -7.83 3.74 15.76
CA GLN A 31 -7.53 3.87 17.19
C GLN A 31 -8.72 3.49 18.07
N ARG A 32 -9.92 3.97 17.73
CA ARG A 32 -11.10 3.85 18.59
C ARG A 32 -11.62 2.40 18.65
N SER A 33 -11.63 1.68 17.54
CA SER A 33 -11.92 0.23 17.51
C SER A 33 -10.72 -0.67 17.83
N ARG A 34 -9.52 -0.10 18.03
CA ARG A 34 -8.24 -0.83 18.19
C ARG A 34 -7.99 -1.84 17.06
N TYR A 35 -8.51 -1.54 15.88
CA TYR A 35 -8.35 -2.37 14.70
C TYR A 35 -7.00 -2.07 14.05
N LEU A 36 -6.19 -3.09 13.83
CA LEU A 36 -5.00 -3.03 12.98
C LEU A 36 -4.95 -4.33 12.20
N ASP A 37 -5.02 -4.22 10.88
CA ASP A 37 -4.88 -5.37 9.99
C ASP A 37 -4.24 -4.92 8.68
N LEU A 38 -3.78 -5.90 7.92
CA LEU A 38 -3.31 -5.72 6.57
C LEU A 38 -3.79 -6.82 5.64
N ARG A 39 -3.80 -6.49 4.36
CA ARG A 39 -4.14 -7.41 3.27
C ARG A 39 -3.11 -7.23 2.19
N CYS A 40 -2.58 -8.35 1.70
CA CYS A 40 -1.63 -8.36 0.60
C CYS A 40 -2.12 -9.22 -0.56
N ARG A 41 -1.79 -8.80 -1.76
CA ARG A 41 -1.93 -9.51 -3.03
C ARG A 41 -0.59 -9.40 -3.75
N LEU A 42 0.05 -10.54 -3.96
CA LEU A 42 1.31 -10.62 -4.68
C LEU A 42 1.02 -11.03 -6.12
N ASP A 43 1.50 -10.23 -7.06
CA ASP A 43 1.52 -10.56 -8.47
C ASP A 43 2.98 -10.69 -8.89
N GLU A 44 3.44 -11.94 -8.98
CA GLU A 44 4.82 -12.27 -9.32
C GLU A 44 5.17 -11.81 -10.74
N GLY A 45 4.20 -11.79 -11.65
CA GLY A 45 4.39 -11.31 -13.01
C GLY A 45 4.71 -9.82 -13.04
N ARG A 46 3.95 -9.00 -12.32
CA ARG A 46 4.21 -7.55 -12.20
C ARG A 46 5.57 -7.25 -11.59
N LEU A 47 6.01 -8.03 -10.60
CA LEU A 47 7.32 -7.87 -9.98
C LEU A 47 8.46 -8.29 -10.92
N GLY A 48 8.29 -9.41 -11.62
CA GLY A 48 9.27 -9.91 -12.59
C GLY A 48 9.51 -8.96 -13.77
N VAL A 49 8.51 -8.15 -14.13
CA VAL A 49 8.67 -7.08 -15.14
C VAL A 49 9.63 -5.98 -14.66
N LEU A 50 9.60 -5.63 -13.36
CA LEU A 50 10.51 -4.64 -12.80
C LEU A 50 11.91 -5.21 -12.55
N ASP A 51 11.98 -6.45 -12.06
CA ASP A 51 13.23 -7.17 -11.83
C ASP A 51 13.06 -8.68 -12.02
N PRO A 52 13.55 -9.24 -13.15
CA PRO A 52 13.43 -10.67 -13.43
C PRO A 52 14.31 -11.54 -12.52
N TYR A 53 15.21 -10.94 -11.73
CA TYR A 53 16.09 -11.64 -10.80
C TYR A 53 15.60 -11.60 -9.35
N LEU A 54 14.46 -10.94 -9.08
CA LEU A 54 13.86 -10.93 -7.75
C LEU A 54 13.30 -12.32 -7.43
N ASP A 55 13.73 -12.90 -6.30
CA ASP A 55 13.16 -14.16 -5.80
C ASP A 55 11.82 -13.90 -5.10
N PRO A 56 10.68 -14.40 -5.64
CA PRO A 56 9.38 -14.23 -5.03
C PRO A 56 9.29 -14.84 -3.62
N ALA A 57 10.03 -15.91 -3.34
CA ALA A 57 10.01 -16.56 -2.03
C ALA A 57 10.57 -15.64 -0.94
N VAL A 58 11.62 -14.87 -1.25
CA VAL A 58 12.19 -13.87 -0.34
C VAL A 58 11.18 -12.76 -0.06
N VAL A 59 10.46 -12.29 -1.10
CA VAL A 59 9.40 -11.29 -0.95
C VAL A 59 8.28 -11.81 -0.04
N VAL A 60 7.82 -13.04 -0.25
CA VAL A 60 6.79 -13.69 0.58
C VAL A 60 7.25 -13.78 2.03
N ALA A 61 8.50 -14.19 2.28
CA ALA A 61 9.05 -14.26 3.64
C ALA A 61 9.09 -12.89 4.33
N HIS A 62 9.50 -11.83 3.62
CA HIS A 62 9.48 -10.48 4.17
C HIS A 62 8.06 -9.99 4.44
N LEU A 63 7.10 -10.24 3.55
CA LEU A 63 5.70 -9.90 3.77
C LEU A 63 5.08 -10.69 4.94
N ALA A 64 5.46 -11.95 5.13
CA ALA A 64 5.03 -12.75 6.27
C ALA A 64 5.54 -12.18 7.60
N ALA A 65 6.81 -11.79 7.66
CA ALA A 65 7.38 -11.12 8.83
C ALA A 65 6.70 -9.76 9.10
N PHE A 66 6.45 -8.98 8.05
CA PHE A 66 5.72 -7.71 8.14
C PHE A 66 4.30 -7.92 8.69
N ARG A 67 3.60 -8.96 8.22
CA ARG A 67 2.27 -9.37 8.71
C ARG A 67 2.29 -9.83 10.15
N ALA A 68 3.28 -10.62 10.55
CA ALA A 68 3.44 -11.05 11.93
C ALA A 68 3.51 -9.82 12.86
N VAL A 69 4.34 -8.82 12.54
CA VAL A 69 4.40 -7.58 13.33
C VAL A 69 3.07 -6.82 13.34
N CYS A 70 2.37 -6.73 12.22
CA CYS A 70 1.05 -6.07 12.16
C CYS A 70 0.05 -6.72 13.13
N CYS A 71 -0.13 -8.04 13.00
CA CYS A 71 -1.04 -8.83 13.83
C CYS A 71 -0.60 -8.90 15.30
N GLY A 72 0.70 -8.75 15.58
CA GLY A 72 1.27 -8.88 16.92
C GLY A 72 1.37 -10.34 17.37
N GLY A 73 1.56 -10.53 18.69
CA GLY A 73 1.75 -11.86 19.29
C GLY A 73 3.20 -12.34 19.27
N GLU A 74 3.44 -13.58 19.73
CA GLU A 74 4.80 -14.09 19.97
C GLU A 74 5.65 -14.19 18.69
N GLN A 75 5.01 -14.49 17.56
CA GLN A 75 5.67 -14.61 16.25
C GLN A 75 6.25 -13.28 15.74
N ALA A 76 5.80 -12.14 16.29
CA ALA A 76 6.34 -10.82 15.98
C ALA A 76 7.58 -10.45 16.82
N GLY A 77 8.06 -11.35 17.68
CA GLY A 77 9.17 -11.09 18.58
C GLY A 77 8.89 -9.91 19.52
N PRO A 78 9.89 -9.08 19.84
CA PRO A 78 9.72 -7.92 20.73
C PRO A 78 8.65 -6.94 20.26
N ALA A 79 8.49 -6.76 18.94
CA ALA A 79 7.50 -5.85 18.37
C ALA A 79 6.05 -6.32 18.62
N GLY A 80 5.84 -7.62 18.87
CA GLY A 80 4.53 -8.17 19.20
C GLY A 80 3.94 -7.68 20.52
N ARG A 81 4.78 -7.13 21.42
CA ARG A 81 4.38 -6.59 22.73
C ARG A 81 3.91 -5.13 22.66
N LEU A 82 4.16 -4.46 21.53
CA LEU A 82 3.73 -3.09 21.30
C LEU A 82 2.21 -3.04 21.10
N THR A 83 1.59 -1.91 21.42
CA THR A 83 0.19 -1.63 21.10
C THR A 83 -0.04 -1.57 19.58
N ALA A 84 -1.30 -1.70 19.14
CA ALA A 84 -1.62 -1.61 17.71
C ALA A 84 -1.12 -0.29 17.07
N GLY A 85 -1.32 0.85 17.74
CA GLY A 85 -0.82 2.15 17.25
C GLY A 85 0.71 2.21 17.16
N GLU A 86 1.43 1.68 18.15
CA GLU A 86 2.89 1.62 18.11
C GLU A 86 3.40 0.72 16.97
N ARG A 87 2.75 -0.44 16.75
CA ARG A 87 3.10 -1.34 15.63
C ARG A 87 2.82 -0.68 14.29
N PHE A 88 1.68 -0.01 14.13
CA PHE A 88 1.36 0.75 12.93
C PHE A 88 2.43 1.80 12.64
N ARG A 89 2.76 2.66 13.62
CA ARG A 89 3.79 3.70 13.49
C ARG A 89 5.16 3.11 13.19
N TRP A 90 5.54 2.01 13.84
CA TRP A 90 6.79 1.32 13.58
C TRP A 90 6.83 0.79 12.14
N LEU A 91 5.73 0.16 11.67
CA LEU A 91 5.58 -0.38 10.32
C LEU A 91 5.61 0.67 9.21
N THR A 92 5.10 1.88 9.47
CA THR A 92 5.09 3.01 8.53
C THR A 92 6.34 3.89 8.59
N ALA A 93 7.26 3.62 9.52
CA ALA A 93 8.52 4.37 9.58
C ALA A 93 9.34 4.15 8.29
N PRO A 94 9.98 5.18 7.71
CA PRO A 94 10.77 5.05 6.48
C PRO A 94 11.89 4.00 6.57
N ARG A 95 12.09 3.22 5.50
CA ARG A 95 13.08 2.14 5.42
C ARG A 95 13.59 1.99 4.00
N SER A 96 14.90 1.75 3.85
CA SER A 96 15.52 1.43 2.56
C SER A 96 15.62 -0.08 2.38
N THR A 97 14.48 -0.76 2.39
CA THR A 97 14.37 -2.23 2.25
C THR A 97 13.49 -2.61 1.07
N VAL A 98 13.49 -3.89 0.68
CA VAL A 98 12.62 -4.39 -0.41
C VAL A 98 11.13 -4.19 -0.08
N VAL A 99 10.72 -4.40 1.17
CA VAL A 99 9.37 -4.04 1.63
C VAL A 99 9.40 -2.62 2.20
N GLN A 100 8.60 -1.73 1.63
CA GLN A 100 8.43 -0.35 2.07
C GLN A 100 6.95 -0.01 2.25
N THR A 101 6.68 1.16 2.81
CA THR A 101 5.32 1.70 2.94
C THR A 101 5.20 3.05 2.25
N SER A 102 3.99 3.39 1.83
CA SER A 102 3.67 4.76 1.44
C SER A 102 3.68 5.71 2.65
N PRO A 103 3.64 7.03 2.43
CA PRO A 103 3.15 7.95 3.45
C PRO A 103 1.80 7.50 4.02
N VAL A 104 1.53 7.92 5.25
CA VAL A 104 0.26 7.64 5.92
C VAL A 104 -0.83 8.57 5.37
N HIS A 105 -1.97 7.98 5.06
CA HIS A 105 -3.18 8.67 4.64
C HIS A 105 -4.29 8.44 5.66
N THR A 106 -5.34 9.26 5.63
CA THR A 106 -6.45 9.19 6.59
C THR A 106 -7.81 9.16 5.90
N GLY A 107 -8.81 8.66 6.60
CA GLY A 107 -10.20 8.63 6.13
C GLY A 107 -11.20 8.36 7.24
N LEU A 108 -12.48 8.25 6.87
CA LEU A 108 -13.57 7.92 7.79
C LEU A 108 -14.29 6.65 7.34
N THR A 109 -14.41 5.67 8.23
CA THR A 109 -15.10 4.40 7.93
C THR A 109 -16.14 4.05 8.99
N GLY A 110 -17.20 3.36 8.59
CA GLY A 110 -18.12 2.69 9.51
C GLY A 110 -17.76 1.22 9.78
N ASP A 111 -16.90 0.64 8.95
CA ASP A 111 -16.44 -0.75 9.03
C ASP A 111 -14.97 -0.79 8.55
N PRO A 112 -13.99 -0.94 9.46
CA PRO A 112 -12.58 -0.92 9.08
C PRO A 112 -12.14 -2.14 8.28
N ALA A 113 -12.80 -3.29 8.43
CA ALA A 113 -12.47 -4.50 7.67
C ALA A 113 -12.94 -4.37 6.22
N ALA A 114 -14.20 -3.96 6.03
CA ALA A 114 -14.74 -3.71 4.69
C ALA A 114 -13.98 -2.58 3.95
N GLU A 115 -13.57 -1.53 4.67
CA GLU A 115 -12.78 -0.44 4.08
C GLU A 115 -11.37 -0.90 3.68
N LEU A 116 -10.74 -1.77 4.48
CA LEU A 116 -9.47 -2.37 4.11
C LEU A 116 -9.57 -3.18 2.82
N ASP A 117 -10.59 -4.01 2.67
CA ASP A 117 -10.82 -4.78 1.43
C ASP A 117 -11.09 -3.87 0.23
N ARG A 118 -11.88 -2.79 0.42
CA ARG A 118 -12.13 -1.78 -0.61
C ARG A 118 -10.83 -1.09 -1.07
N LEU A 119 -9.96 -0.73 -0.14
CA LEU A 119 -8.68 -0.07 -0.45
C LEU A 119 -7.72 -1.01 -1.19
N VAL A 120 -7.70 -2.30 -0.88
CA VAL A 120 -6.92 -3.29 -1.63
C VAL A 120 -7.41 -3.38 -3.06
N ALA A 121 -8.73 -3.49 -3.27
CA ALA A 121 -9.31 -3.54 -4.60
C ALA A 121 -9.01 -2.29 -5.43
N LEU A 122 -8.93 -1.13 -4.78
CA LEU A 122 -8.66 0.14 -5.47
C LEU A 122 -7.17 0.39 -5.75
N LEU A 123 -6.28 0.03 -4.82
CA LEU A 123 -4.88 0.49 -4.82
C LEU A 123 -3.85 -0.60 -5.13
N VAL A 124 -4.27 -1.87 -5.14
CA VAL A 124 -3.39 -3.03 -5.28
C VAL A 124 -3.80 -3.90 -6.46
N ASP A 125 -5.09 -4.25 -6.52
CA ASP A 125 -5.62 -5.08 -7.59
C ASP A 125 -5.42 -4.39 -8.95
N PRO A 126 -5.26 -5.16 -10.04
CA PRO A 126 -5.11 -4.59 -11.36
C PRO A 126 -6.26 -3.60 -11.65
N PRO A 127 -5.95 -2.37 -12.07
CA PRO A 127 -7.00 -1.44 -12.41
C PRO A 127 -7.85 -2.05 -13.54
N GLY A 128 -9.17 -1.82 -13.47
CA GLY A 128 -10.00 -2.00 -14.65
C GLY A 128 -9.48 -1.14 -15.81
N PRO A 129 -9.94 -1.38 -17.05
CA PRO A 129 -9.55 -0.52 -18.17
C PRO A 129 -9.78 0.94 -17.78
N PRO A 130 -8.82 1.84 -18.07
CA PRO A 130 -9.03 3.25 -17.82
C PRO A 130 -10.34 3.62 -18.51
N VAL A 131 -11.27 4.22 -17.76
CA VAL A 131 -12.40 4.89 -18.40
C VAL A 131 -11.73 5.92 -19.31
N PRO A 132 -11.91 5.85 -20.65
CA PRO A 132 -11.26 6.79 -21.54
C PRO A 132 -11.58 8.17 -21.00
N SER A 133 -10.53 8.91 -20.64
CA SER A 133 -10.64 10.33 -20.37
C SER A 133 -11.42 10.89 -21.53
N LEU A 134 -12.62 11.42 -21.27
CA LEU A 134 -13.24 12.37 -22.19
C LEU A 134 -12.13 13.37 -22.46
N ASP A 135 -11.63 13.36 -23.70
CA ASP A 135 -10.59 14.25 -24.13
C ASP A 135 -10.98 15.63 -23.60
N LEU A 136 -10.12 16.19 -22.74
CA LEU A 136 -10.16 17.62 -22.57
C LEU A 136 -9.87 18.12 -23.97
N ASP A 137 -10.92 18.50 -24.70
CA ASP A 137 -10.83 19.34 -25.87
C ASP A 137 -10.00 20.54 -25.43
N LEU A 138 -8.69 20.40 -25.58
CA LEU A 138 -7.80 21.51 -25.80
C LEU A 138 -8.27 22.05 -27.13
N ASP A 139 -9.30 22.90 -27.07
CA ASP A 139 -9.57 23.85 -28.14
C ASP A 139 -8.21 24.40 -28.54
N PRO A 140 -7.78 24.23 -29.81
CA PRO A 140 -6.53 24.81 -30.24
C PRO A 140 -6.63 26.30 -29.99
N ASP A 141 -5.70 26.82 -29.19
CA ASP A 141 -5.47 28.24 -28.97
C ASP A 141 -5.57 28.96 -30.32
N PRO A 142 -6.46 29.96 -30.50
CA PRO A 142 -6.55 30.66 -31.76
C PRO A 142 -5.20 31.32 -32.07
N ASP A 143 -4.55 30.79 -33.11
CA ASP A 143 -3.27 31.20 -33.68
C ASP A 143 -3.01 32.72 -33.56
N PRO A 144 -1.93 33.15 -32.86
CA PRO A 144 -1.57 34.55 -32.84
C PRO A 144 -0.84 34.93 -34.13
N ALA A 145 -1.55 35.71 -34.95
CA ALA A 145 -1.06 36.53 -36.07
C ALA A 145 -0.99 35.80 -37.43
N THR A 146 -1.32 36.38 -38.58
CA THR A 146 -1.40 37.78 -39.05
C THR A 146 -2.06 37.73 -40.47
N PRO A 147 -2.36 38.83 -41.22
CA PRO A 147 -1.67 40.13 -41.30
C PRO A 147 -2.39 41.31 -40.63
#